data_AF-A0A950DGY6-F1
#
_entry.id   AF-A0A950DGY6-F1
#
_cell.length_a   1.000
_cell.length_b   1.000
_cell.length_c   1.000
_cell.angle_alpha   90.00
_cell.angle_beta   90.00
_cell.angle_gamma   90.00
#
_symmetry.space_group_name_H-M   'P 1'
#
loop_
_entity.id
_entity.type
_entity.pdbx_description
1 polymer ?
#
loop_
_entity_poly.entity_id
_entity_poly.type
_entity_poly.pdbx_seq_one_letter_code
_entity_poly.pdbx_strand_id
1 'polypeptide(L)'
;MSAESLIADLNSRGIRLELNGEKISVTPSSKLTDSDRESIRQHKPLLLARLQEDRAPVEIKIAGPGESLRRAGWRRAATPDSRYPIIPQEIRAKIEAIEQEARRLGWPPELIWSADFWGLPRGLAAVVDADDELGDVRSDYIEILGVKHVVRRFPRFHA
;
A
#
# COMPACT_ATOMS: atom_id res chain seq x y z
N MET A 1 -7.17 23.50 -20.22
CA MET A 1 -7.55 22.25 -19.52
C MET A 1 -6.39 21.84 -18.63
N SER A 2 -6.62 21.35 -17.40
CA SER A 2 -5.53 20.87 -16.52
C SER A 2 -5.34 19.35 -16.69
N ALA A 3 -4.19 18.83 -16.23
CA ALA A 3 -3.91 17.39 -16.25
C ALA A 3 -4.93 16.59 -15.43
N GLU A 4 -5.37 17.11 -14.28
CA GLU A 4 -6.41 16.49 -13.45
C GLU A 4 -7.77 16.47 -14.14
N SER A 5 -8.18 17.59 -14.75
CA SER A 5 -9.44 17.62 -15.50
C SER A 5 -9.41 16.69 -16.70
N LEU A 6 -8.25 16.52 -17.35
CA LEU A 6 -8.08 15.56 -18.45
C LEU A 6 -8.16 14.10 -17.97
N ILE A 7 -7.52 13.77 -16.84
CA ILE A 7 -7.63 12.43 -16.23
C ILE A 7 -9.07 12.13 -15.82
N ALA A 8 -9.75 13.07 -15.17
CA ALA A 8 -11.14 12.93 -14.74
C ALA A 8 -12.09 12.74 -15.93
N ASP A 9 -11.89 13.53 -16.99
CA ASP A 9 -12.68 13.45 -18.22
C ASP A 9 -12.47 12.10 -18.93
N LEU A 10 -11.24 11.65 -19.11
CA LEU A 10 -10.92 10.34 -19.69
C LEU A 10 -11.51 9.19 -18.85
N ASN A 11 -11.38 9.26 -17.52
CA ASN A 11 -11.94 8.26 -16.61
C ASN A 11 -13.47 8.21 -16.69
N SER A 12 -14.14 9.36 -16.83
CA SER A 12 -15.60 9.42 -16.99
C SER A 12 -16.09 8.72 -18.27
N ARG A 13 -15.25 8.72 -19.31
CA ARG A 13 -15.47 8.01 -20.58
C ARG A 13 -15.02 6.53 -20.53
N GLY A 14 -14.56 6.08 -19.36
CA GLY A 14 -14.07 4.73 -19.12
C GLY A 14 -12.68 4.46 -19.71
N ILE A 15 -11.88 5.51 -19.92
CA ILE A 15 -10.51 5.45 -20.42
C ILE A 15 -9.57 5.70 -19.25
N ARG A 16 -8.70 4.73 -18.93
CA ARG A 16 -7.72 4.82 -17.85
C ARG A 16 -6.34 5.15 -18.40
N LEU A 17 -5.65 6.04 -17.69
CA LEU A 17 -4.24 6.35 -17.89
C LEU A 17 -3.45 5.69 -16.77
N GLU A 18 -2.45 4.89 -17.12
CA GLU A 18 -1.57 4.21 -16.18
C GLU A 18 -0.10 4.48 -16.52
N LEU A 19 0.76 4.50 -15.50
CA LEU A 19 2.18 4.65 -15.68
C LEU A 19 2.84 3.29 -15.97
N ASN A 20 3.46 3.15 -17.13
CA ASN A 20 4.25 1.98 -17.51
C ASN A 20 5.72 2.41 -17.64
N GLY A 21 6.43 2.40 -16.51
CA GLY A 21 7.78 2.97 -16.41
C GLY A 21 7.77 4.48 -16.63
N GLU A 22 8.44 4.95 -17.67
CA GLU A 22 8.46 6.37 -18.07
C GLU A 22 7.41 6.72 -19.14
N LYS A 23 6.53 5.77 -19.46
CA LYS A 23 5.51 5.92 -20.49
C LYS A 23 4.11 5.92 -19.88
N ILE A 24 3.18 6.56 -20.57
CA ILE A 24 1.75 6.53 -20.24
C ILE A 24 1.12 5.45 -21.11
N SER A 25 0.51 4.46 -20.48
CA SER A 25 -0.33 3.45 -21.11
C SER A 25 -1.79 3.87 -20.98
N VAL A 26 -2.59 3.58 -22.01
CA VAL A 26 -4.00 4.00 -22.09
C VAL A 26 -4.88 2.79 -22.37
N THR A 27 -5.91 2.57 -21.56
CA THR A 27 -6.80 1.41 -21.68
C THR A 27 -8.28 1.80 -21.47
N PRO A 28 -9.19 1.50 -22.41
CA PRO A 28 -8.95 0.92 -23.73
C PRO A 28 -8.48 1.98 -24.74
N SER A 29 -7.43 1.68 -25.50
CA SER A 29 -6.88 2.58 -26.52
C SER A 29 -7.81 2.81 -27.72
N SER A 30 -8.79 1.93 -27.93
CA SER A 30 -9.79 2.02 -29.01
C SER A 30 -10.80 3.15 -28.82
N LYS A 31 -10.98 3.63 -27.58
CA LYS A 31 -11.86 4.77 -27.27
C LYS A 31 -11.16 6.13 -27.35
N LEU A 32 -9.85 6.13 -27.62
CA LEU A 32 -9.04 7.34 -27.63
C LEU A 32 -9.15 8.06 -28.97
N THR A 33 -9.75 9.25 -28.97
CA THR A 33 -9.86 10.09 -30.17
C THR A 33 -8.54 10.77 -30.50
N ASP A 34 -8.39 11.31 -31.72
CA ASP A 34 -7.18 12.06 -32.09
C ASP A 34 -7.01 13.34 -31.25
N SER A 35 -8.12 13.99 -30.87
CA SER A 35 -8.11 15.14 -29.97
C SER A 35 -7.63 14.77 -28.56
N ASP A 36 -7.98 13.58 -28.06
CA ASP A 36 -7.48 13.07 -26.79
C ASP A 36 -5.97 12.78 -26.85
N ARG A 37 -5.50 12.21 -27.97
CA ARG A 37 -4.07 11.95 -28.19
C ARG A 37 -3.25 13.23 -28.20
N GLU A 38 -3.76 14.27 -28.84
CA GLU A 38 -3.13 15.57 -28.87
C GLU A 38 -3.10 16.21 -27.47
N SER A 39 -4.21 16.16 -26.76
CA SER A 39 -4.32 16.65 -25.37
C SER A 39 -3.36 15.93 -24.43
N ILE A 40 -3.25 14.59 -24.52
CA ILE A 40 -2.30 13.79 -23.75
C ILE A 40 -0.86 14.14 -24.09
N ARG A 41 -0.53 14.39 -25.36
CA ARG A 41 0.82 14.80 -25.77
C ARG A 41 1.17 16.19 -25.23
N GLN A 42 0.26 17.15 -25.33
CA GLN A 42 0.46 18.52 -24.84
C GLN A 42 0.64 18.55 -23.32
N HIS A 43 -0.10 17.71 -22.58
CA HIS A 43 -0.05 17.63 -21.12
C HIS A 43 0.85 16.51 -20.58
N LYS A 44 1.59 15.81 -21.45
CA LYS A 44 2.41 14.63 -21.08
C LYS A 44 3.31 14.83 -19.86
N PRO A 45 4.12 15.90 -19.73
CA PRO A 45 4.99 16.06 -18.57
C PRO A 45 4.20 16.22 -17.26
N LEU A 46 3.07 16.92 -17.30
CA LEU A 46 2.20 17.12 -16.14
C LEU A 46 1.45 15.83 -15.77
N LEU A 47 1.00 15.06 -16.76
CA LEU A 47 0.38 13.75 -16.56
C LEU A 47 1.36 12.75 -15.95
N LEU A 48 2.62 12.72 -16.43
CA LEU A 48 3.65 11.86 -15.84
C LEU A 48 3.93 12.24 -14.39
N ALA A 49 4.12 13.52 -14.07
CA ALA A 49 4.33 13.97 -12.70
C ALA A 49 3.16 13.59 -11.78
N ARG A 50 1.91 13.81 -12.23
CA ARG A 50 0.73 13.48 -11.44
C ARG A 50 0.53 11.98 -11.24
N LEU A 51 0.72 11.18 -12.30
CA LEU A 51 0.63 9.72 -12.22
C LEU A 51 1.79 9.11 -11.42
N GLN A 52 2.94 9.78 -11.39
CA GLN A 52 4.05 9.44 -10.49
C GLN A 52 3.75 9.83 -9.04
N GLU A 53 3.11 10.96 -8.77
CA GLU A 53 2.65 11.33 -7.43
C GLU A 53 1.60 10.36 -6.87
N ASP A 54 0.67 9.89 -7.71
CA ASP A 54 -0.30 8.85 -7.31
C ASP A 54 0.37 7.47 -7.14
N ARG A 55 1.51 7.22 -7.79
CA ARG A 55 2.27 5.97 -7.68
C ARG A 55 3.35 6.02 -6.58
N ALA A 56 3.81 7.20 -6.22
CA ALA A 56 4.74 7.39 -5.13
C ALA A 56 4.03 6.92 -3.86
N PRO A 57 4.60 5.99 -3.07
CA PRO A 57 4.11 5.78 -1.72
C PRO A 57 4.15 7.13 -1.05
N VAL A 58 3.00 7.61 -0.55
CA VAL A 58 2.79 8.94 0.05
C VAL A 58 4.06 9.39 0.77
N GLU A 59 4.90 10.13 0.06
CA GLU A 59 6.17 10.60 0.59
C GLU A 59 5.80 11.84 1.38
N ILE A 60 5.38 11.61 2.63
CA ILE A 60 5.15 12.66 3.60
C ILE A 60 6.46 13.43 3.68
N LYS A 61 6.51 14.63 3.05
CA LYS A 61 7.65 15.54 3.12
C LYS A 61 7.87 15.95 4.57
N ILE A 62 8.66 15.18 5.30
CA ILE A 62 9.27 15.60 6.56
C ILE A 62 10.55 16.33 6.15
N ALA A 63 10.51 17.65 6.18
CA ALA A 63 11.68 18.49 5.94
C ALA A 63 12.78 18.17 6.96
N GLY A 64 14.00 17.91 6.48
CA GLY A 64 15.22 17.89 7.29
C GLY A 64 16.13 16.68 7.05
N PRO A 65 17.40 16.88 6.65
CA PRO A 65 18.34 15.78 6.46
C PRO A 65 18.86 15.29 7.82
N GLY A 66 18.55 14.04 8.18
CA GLY A 66 19.35 13.29 9.17
C GLY A 66 18.64 12.72 10.40
N GLU A 67 17.33 12.90 10.61
CA GLU A 67 16.71 12.52 11.91
C GLU A 67 15.35 11.81 11.82
N SER A 68 15.01 11.19 10.69
CA SER A 68 13.70 10.55 10.48
C SER A 68 13.52 9.18 11.17
N LEU A 69 14.52 8.68 11.91
CA LEU A 69 14.39 7.48 12.75
C LEU A 69 13.76 7.74 14.14
N ARG A 70 13.23 8.95 14.40
CA ARG A 70 12.80 9.37 15.75
C ARG A 70 11.32 9.75 15.94
N ARG A 71 10.45 9.68 14.91
CA ARG A 71 9.08 10.24 15.01
C ARG A 71 7.89 9.31 14.78
N ALA A 72 8.05 8.02 15.03
CA ALA A 72 6.91 7.22 15.47
C ALA A 72 7.36 6.31 16.60
N GLY A 73 7.24 6.78 17.86
CA GLY A 73 6.93 6.01 19.07
C GLY A 73 7.73 4.77 19.51
N TRP A 74 8.61 4.17 18.70
CA TRP A 74 9.18 2.85 18.99
C TRP A 74 10.58 2.97 19.59
N ARG A 75 10.65 3.24 20.90
CA ARG A 75 11.89 3.12 21.65
C ARG A 75 12.17 1.64 21.93
N ARG A 76 13.30 1.16 21.40
CA ARG A 76 14.09 -0.10 21.54
C ARG A 76 13.99 -1.00 22.81
N ALA A 77 12.98 -0.90 23.68
CA ALA A 77 12.93 -1.65 24.94
C ALA A 77 11.76 -2.64 25.07
N ALA A 78 10.80 -2.67 24.14
CA ALA A 78 9.67 -3.59 24.21
C ALA A 78 9.56 -4.40 22.91
N THR A 79 9.46 -5.73 23.04
CA THR A 79 9.03 -6.60 21.94
C THR A 79 7.65 -6.10 21.49
N PRO A 80 7.47 -5.72 20.21
CA PRO A 80 6.18 -5.26 19.74
C PRO A 80 5.15 -6.37 19.90
N ASP A 81 3.99 -6.06 20.50
CA ASP A 81 2.90 -6.99 20.68
C ASP A 81 1.55 -6.33 20.31
N SER A 82 0.53 -7.16 20.15
CA SER A 82 -0.86 -6.79 19.85
C SER A 82 -1.51 -5.85 20.89
N ARG A 83 -0.80 -5.50 21.96
CA ARG A 83 -1.34 -4.77 23.11
C ARG A 83 -1.11 -3.27 23.03
N TYR A 84 -0.19 -2.83 22.18
CA TYR A 84 0.12 -1.42 21.97
C TYR A 84 0.26 -1.09 20.47
N PRO A 85 -0.65 -0.29 19.87
CA PRO A 85 -1.68 0.56 20.46
C PRO A 85 -2.98 -0.16 20.90
N ILE A 86 -3.94 0.59 21.46
CA ILE A 86 -5.30 0.08 21.79
C ILE A 86 -6.00 -0.29 20.49
N ILE A 87 -5.93 -1.57 20.15
CA ILE A 87 -6.63 -2.19 19.04
C ILE A 87 -7.96 -2.75 19.58
N PRO A 88 -9.09 -2.56 18.87
CA PRO A 88 -10.36 -3.22 19.22
C PRO A 88 -10.16 -4.72 19.47
N GLN A 89 -10.82 -5.27 20.49
CA GLN A 89 -10.58 -6.65 20.95
C GLN A 89 -10.73 -7.69 19.82
N GLU A 90 -11.67 -7.45 18.90
CA GLU A 90 -11.91 -8.32 17.74
C GLU A 90 -10.73 -8.32 16.76
N ILE A 91 -10.17 -7.14 16.48
CA ILE A 91 -8.98 -7.00 15.63
C ILE A 91 -7.75 -7.58 16.35
N ARG A 92 -7.63 -7.38 17.66
CA ARG A 92 -6.54 -7.93 18.46
C ARG A 92 -6.52 -9.46 18.41
N ALA A 93 -7.67 -10.11 18.59
CA ALA A 93 -7.76 -11.57 18.56
C ALA A 93 -7.31 -12.15 17.21
N LYS A 94 -7.65 -11.46 16.10
CA LYS A 94 -7.20 -11.82 14.75
C LYS A 94 -5.69 -11.68 14.59
N ILE A 95 -5.15 -10.54 15.01
CA ILE A 95 -3.70 -10.29 14.95
C ILE A 95 -2.93 -11.29 15.80
N GLU A 96 -3.42 -11.63 17.00
CA GLU A 96 -2.80 -12.64 17.87
C GLU A 96 -2.82 -14.03 17.23
N ALA A 97 -3.90 -14.41 16.55
CA ALA A 97 -3.98 -15.68 15.83
C ALA A 97 -2.96 -15.75 14.68
N ILE A 98 -2.84 -14.66 13.89
CA ILE A 98 -1.84 -14.55 12.82
C ILE A 98 -0.43 -14.63 13.38
N GLU A 99 -0.17 -13.90 14.48
CA GLU A 99 1.14 -13.87 15.11
C GLU A 99 1.56 -15.24 15.67
N GLN A 100 0.64 -15.94 16.35
CA GLN A 100 0.91 -17.28 16.87
C GLN A 100 1.26 -18.26 15.74
N GLU A 101 0.49 -18.22 14.65
CA GLU A 101 0.70 -19.13 13.52
C GLU A 101 1.99 -18.78 12.75
N ALA A 102 2.25 -17.49 12.52
CA ALA A 102 3.48 -17.03 11.89
C ALA A 102 4.71 -17.43 12.73
N ARG A 103 4.65 -17.27 14.05
CA ARG A 103 5.72 -17.72 14.97
C ARG A 103 5.92 -19.24 14.91
N ARG A 104 4.83 -20.02 14.85
CA ARG A 104 4.89 -21.49 14.68
C ARG A 104 5.60 -21.88 13.38
N LEU A 105 5.44 -21.07 12.34
CA LEU A 105 6.06 -21.23 11.02
C LEU A 105 7.44 -20.55 10.91
N GLY A 106 8.00 -20.07 12.03
CA GLY A 106 9.34 -19.53 12.12
C GLY A 106 9.49 -18.10 11.59
N TRP A 107 8.42 -17.31 11.56
CA TRP A 107 8.52 -15.88 11.27
C TRP A 107 9.11 -15.12 12.47
N PRO A 108 10.09 -14.23 12.24
CA PRO A 108 10.61 -13.39 13.30
C PRO A 108 9.55 -12.32 13.68
N PRO A 109 9.31 -12.08 14.99
CA PRO A 109 8.33 -11.08 15.44
C PRO A 109 8.66 -9.68 14.94
N GLU A 110 9.94 -9.36 14.74
CA GLU A 110 10.39 -8.09 14.17
C GLU A 110 9.84 -7.88 12.76
N LEU A 111 9.70 -8.94 11.96
CA LEU A 111 9.14 -8.88 10.61
C LEU A 111 7.62 -8.69 10.63
N ILE A 112 6.94 -9.39 11.54
CA ILE A 112 5.48 -9.28 11.75
C ILE A 112 5.09 -7.84 12.14
N TRP A 113 5.94 -7.15 12.90
CA TRP A 113 5.66 -5.81 13.39
C TRP A 113 6.47 -4.70 12.69
N SER A 114 7.28 -5.03 11.68
CA SER A 114 8.11 -4.06 10.97
C SER A 114 7.26 -3.16 10.07
N ALA A 115 7.26 -1.85 10.35
CA ALA A 115 6.61 -0.87 9.48
C ALA A 115 7.16 -0.91 8.03
N ASP A 116 8.45 -1.25 7.86
CA ASP A 116 9.11 -1.33 6.56
C ASP A 116 8.60 -2.53 5.74
N PHE A 117 8.28 -3.64 6.40
CA PHE A 117 7.77 -4.84 5.73
C PHE A 117 6.33 -4.63 5.21
N TRP A 118 5.51 -3.95 6.00
CA TRP A 118 4.10 -3.72 5.66
C TRP A 118 3.87 -2.41 4.89
N GLY A 119 4.90 -1.56 4.76
CA GLY A 119 4.79 -0.23 4.15
C GLY A 119 3.89 0.74 4.94
N LEU A 120 3.52 0.39 6.17
CA LEU A 120 2.56 1.11 6.99
C LEU A 120 3.04 1.22 8.45
N PRO A 121 2.78 2.37 9.11
CA PRO A 121 3.09 2.52 10.51
C PRO A 121 2.26 1.52 11.33
N ARG A 122 2.91 0.74 12.21
CA ARG A 122 2.34 -0.31 13.10
C ARG A 122 2.28 -1.73 12.53
N GLY A 123 2.93 -2.00 11.40
CA GLY A 123 3.12 -3.35 10.88
C GLY A 123 1.81 -4.07 10.58
N LEU A 124 1.67 -5.34 11.00
CA LEU A 124 0.47 -6.15 10.78
C LEU A 124 -0.83 -5.48 11.29
N ALA A 125 -0.77 -4.71 12.38
CA ALA A 125 -1.93 -3.99 12.90
C ALA A 125 -2.42 -2.83 12.02
N ALA A 126 -1.65 -2.45 11.00
CA ALA A 126 -2.05 -1.43 10.04
C ALA A 126 -2.80 -2.00 8.82
N VAL A 127 -2.77 -3.31 8.63
CA VAL A 127 -3.36 -3.98 7.45
C VAL A 127 -4.57 -4.85 7.77
N VAL A 128 -4.89 -5.07 9.04
CA VAL A 128 -6.04 -5.88 9.48
C VAL A 128 -7.15 -4.96 10.00
N ASP A 129 -8.30 -5.01 9.34
CA ASP A 129 -9.54 -4.34 9.75
C ASP A 129 -10.48 -5.30 10.51
N ALA A 130 -11.49 -4.74 11.17
CA ALA A 130 -12.48 -5.52 11.94
C ALA A 130 -13.24 -6.53 11.09
N ASP A 131 -13.49 -6.20 9.84
CA ASP A 131 -14.25 -7.01 8.89
C ASP A 131 -13.37 -7.96 8.06
N ASP A 132 -12.05 -7.92 8.24
CA ASP A 132 -11.13 -8.79 7.51
C ASP A 132 -11.11 -10.20 8.08
N GLU A 133 -10.97 -11.20 7.23
CA GLU A 133 -10.79 -12.59 7.61
C GLU A 133 -9.33 -13.04 7.40
N LEU A 134 -8.88 -13.96 8.25
CA LEU A 134 -7.59 -14.61 8.03
C LEU A 134 -7.72 -15.60 6.87
N GLY A 135 -6.96 -15.38 5.79
CA GLY A 135 -6.94 -16.29 4.65
C GLY A 135 -6.08 -17.51 4.92
N ASP A 136 -4.76 -17.30 4.93
CA ASP A 136 -3.77 -18.38 5.11
C ASP A 136 -2.47 -17.79 5.68
N VAL A 137 -1.77 -18.54 6.53
CA VAL A 137 -0.46 -18.16 7.06
C VAL A 137 0.49 -19.29 6.73
N ARG A 138 1.51 -19.00 5.93
CA ARG A 138 2.52 -19.96 5.50
C ARG A 138 3.92 -19.49 5.87
N SER A 139 4.89 -20.40 5.78
CA SER A 139 6.30 -20.08 6.09
C SER A 139 6.88 -19.00 5.17
N ASP A 140 6.28 -18.81 3.98
CA ASP A 140 6.73 -17.95 2.89
C ASP A 140 5.76 -16.78 2.58
N TYR A 141 4.52 -16.77 3.10
CA TYR A 141 3.63 -15.61 2.98
C TYR A 141 2.54 -15.56 4.07
N ILE A 142 1.94 -14.38 4.24
CA ILE A 142 0.70 -14.17 5.02
C ILE A 142 -0.39 -13.66 4.07
N GLU A 143 -1.57 -14.26 4.13
CA GLU A 143 -2.74 -13.89 3.32
C GLU A 143 -3.89 -13.38 4.22
N ILE A 144 -4.39 -12.18 3.89
CA ILE A 144 -5.49 -11.51 4.59
C ILE A 144 -6.62 -11.30 3.59
N LEU A 145 -7.83 -11.77 3.92
CA LEU A 145 -9.02 -11.65 3.10
C LEU A 145 -9.80 -10.40 3.51
N GLY A 146 -9.86 -9.41 2.62
CA GLY A 146 -10.63 -8.20 2.86
C GLY A 146 -12.13 -8.37 2.62
N VAL A 147 -12.94 -7.47 3.21
CA VAL A 147 -14.42 -7.40 3.16
C VAL A 147 -15.04 -7.42 1.75
N LYS A 148 -14.25 -7.18 0.71
CA LYS A 148 -14.66 -7.22 -0.72
C LYS A 148 -14.07 -8.42 -1.48
N HIS A 149 -13.71 -9.49 -0.77
CA HIS A 149 -12.91 -10.61 -1.30
C HIS A 149 -11.58 -10.17 -1.92
N VAL A 150 -11.05 -9.04 -1.47
CA VAL A 150 -9.74 -8.56 -1.90
C VAL A 150 -8.70 -9.35 -1.10
N VAL A 151 -8.02 -10.27 -1.79
CA VAL A 151 -6.96 -11.08 -1.21
C VAL A 151 -5.68 -10.25 -1.18
N ARG A 152 -5.15 -9.98 0.01
CA ARG A 152 -3.83 -9.34 0.19
C ARG A 152 -2.82 -10.38 0.62
N ARG A 153 -1.78 -10.58 -0.19
CA ARG A 153 -0.66 -11.50 0.08
C ARG A 153 0.60 -10.73 0.38
N PHE A 154 1.24 -11.07 1.48
CA PHE A 154 2.46 -10.45 1.96
C PHE A 154 3.57 -11.51 1.97
N PRO A 155 4.43 -11.55 0.93
CA PRO A 155 5.48 -12.55 0.83
C PRO A 155 6.56 -12.27 1.88
N ARG A 156 7.09 -13.35 2.47
CA ARG A 156 8.29 -13.31 3.29
C ARG A 156 9.48 -13.08 2.38
N PHE A 157 10.07 -11.88 2.43
CA PHE A 157 11.33 -11.65 1.74
C PHE A 157 12.44 -12.40 2.49
N HIS A 158 13.03 -13.39 1.83
CA HIS A 158 14.31 -13.94 2.24
C HIS A 158 15.38 -12.89 1.93
N ALA A 159 15.82 -12.17 2.96
CA ALA A 159 17.07 -11.41 2.91
C ALA A 159 18.27 -12.37 2.88
#